data_AF-A0A3P7LPZ3-F1
#
_entry.id   AF-A0A3P7LPZ3-F1
#
_cell.length_a   1.000
_cell.length_b   1.000
_cell.length_c   1.000
_cell.angle_alpha   90.00
_cell.angle_beta   90.00
_cell.angle_gamma   90.00
#
_symmetry.space_group_name_H-M   'P 1'
#
loop_
_entity.id
_entity.type
_entity.pdbx_description
1 polymer ?
#
loop_
_entity_poly.entity_id
_entity_poly.type
_entity_poly.pdbx_seq_one_letter_code
_entity_poly.pdbx_strand_id
1 'polypeptide(L)'
;ANNLVPAANVELVTFGQPRTGNKDFSAAHDKQMAYSFRVTHSRDIVPHVPPENLEGYYHHKYEVLLYSDCANFALSQQAVFYHNDMKPGASFKVCSADEDKGCSDGLDITTSISEHLHYFNVDVSGYGENGCK
;
A
#
# COMPACT_ATOMS: atom_id res chain seq x y z
N ALA A 1 -10.28 -21.22 -23.41
CA ALA A 1 -10.03 -19.76 -23.35
C ALA A 1 -9.72 -19.42 -21.90
N ASN A 2 -8.63 -18.69 -21.64
CA ASN A 2 -8.30 -18.29 -20.27
C ASN A 2 -9.33 -17.25 -19.83
N ASN A 3 -10.24 -17.61 -18.93
CA ASN A 3 -11.30 -16.76 -18.37
C ASN A 3 -10.73 -15.68 -17.43
N LEU A 4 -9.67 -14.99 -17.85
CA LEU A 4 -8.99 -13.96 -17.08
C LEU A 4 -9.65 -12.60 -17.37
N VAL A 5 -9.80 -11.82 -16.31
CA VAL A 5 -10.31 -10.44 -16.40
C VAL A 5 -9.17 -9.53 -16.89
N PRO A 6 -9.43 -8.59 -17.83
CA PRO A 6 -8.44 -7.60 -18.23
C PRO A 6 -7.94 -6.77 -17.04
N ALA A 7 -6.64 -6.48 -16.99
CA ALA A 7 -6.02 -5.70 -15.91
C ALA A 7 -6.68 -4.31 -15.70
N ALA A 8 -7.16 -3.68 -16.78
CA ALA A 8 -7.86 -2.40 -16.72
C ALA A 8 -9.21 -2.46 -15.97
N ASN A 9 -9.74 -3.65 -15.71
CA ASN A 9 -10.99 -3.88 -14.99
C ASN A 9 -10.76 -4.41 -13.56
N VAL A 10 -9.53 -4.41 -13.07
CA VAL A 10 -9.16 -4.89 -11.74
C VAL A 10 -8.52 -3.75 -10.97
N GLU A 11 -9.08 -3.47 -9.80
CA GLU A 11 -8.52 -2.54 -8.83
C GLU A 11 -8.07 -3.32 -7.60
N LEU A 12 -6.81 -3.14 -7.21
CA LEU A 12 -6.26 -3.72 -5.99
C LEU A 12 -6.05 -2.61 -4.96
N VAL A 13 -6.64 -2.76 -3.78
CA VAL A 13 -6.35 -1.89 -2.64
C VAL A 13 -6.02 -2.78 -1.45
N THR A 14 -4.86 -2.55 -0.84
CA THR A 14 -4.43 -3.30 0.34
C THR A 14 -4.21 -2.36 1.52
N PHE A 15 -4.41 -2.89 2.72
CA PHE A 15 -4.23 -2.18 3.99
C PHE A 15 -3.17 -2.92 4.80
N GLY A 16 -2.12 -2.21 5.20
CA GLY A 16 -1.07 -2.77 6.07
C GLY A 16 -0.30 -3.93 5.42
N GLN A 17 -0.25 -3.97 4.08
CA GLN A 17 0.30 -5.13 3.36
C GLN A 17 1.78 -5.35 3.69
N PRO A 18 2.18 -6.58 4.10
CA PRO A 18 3.58 -6.97 4.28
C PRO A 18 4.34 -7.04 2.95
N ARG A 19 5.66 -7.17 3.01
CA ARG A 19 6.46 -7.47 1.81
C ARG A 19 6.12 -8.88 1.35
N THR A 20 5.78 -9.04 0.07
CA THR A 20 5.22 -10.30 -0.46
C THR A 20 6.17 -11.08 -1.36
N GLY A 21 7.26 -10.46 -1.81
CA GLY A 21 8.21 -11.10 -2.70
C GLY A 21 9.49 -10.29 -2.85
N ASN A 22 10.35 -10.73 -3.76
CA ASN A 22 11.57 -10.04 -4.10
C ASN A 22 11.35 -8.94 -5.17
N LYS A 23 12.43 -8.33 -5.64
CA LYS A 23 12.39 -7.30 -6.69
C LYS A 23 11.80 -7.81 -8.02
N ASP A 24 12.05 -9.05 -8.39
CA ASP A 24 11.52 -9.63 -9.63
C ASP A 24 10.00 -9.85 -9.54
N PHE A 25 9.53 -10.36 -8.40
CA PHE A 25 8.10 -10.47 -8.11
C PHE A 25 7.42 -9.09 -8.13
N SER A 26 8.06 -8.12 -7.47
CA SER A 26 7.60 -6.74 -7.40
C SER A 26 7.38 -6.15 -8.80
N ALA A 27 8.41 -6.20 -9.65
CA ALA A 27 8.33 -5.71 -11.03
C ALA A 27 7.28 -6.46 -11.88
N ALA A 28 7.12 -7.77 -11.67
CA ALA A 28 6.10 -8.55 -12.37
C ALA A 28 4.68 -8.15 -11.95
N HIS A 29 4.46 -7.91 -10.65
CA HIS A 29 3.18 -7.47 -10.11
C HIS A 29 2.78 -6.10 -10.69
N ASP A 30 3.72 -5.15 -10.70
CA ASP A 30 3.48 -3.79 -11.21
C ASP A 30 3.06 -3.79 -12.68
N LYS A 31 3.73 -4.61 -13.49
CA LYS A 31 3.39 -4.77 -14.92
C LYS A 31 2.00 -5.37 -15.16
N GLN A 32 1.49 -6.15 -14.20
CA GLN A 32 0.21 -6.86 -14.34
C GLN A 32 -0.99 -6.07 -13.83
N MET A 33 -0.79 -5.13 -12.90
CA MET A 33 -1.87 -4.38 -12.25
C MET A 33 -1.87 -2.93 -12.72
N ALA A 34 -2.92 -2.53 -13.43
CA ALA A 34 -3.08 -1.14 -13.87
C ALA A 34 -3.43 -0.20 -12.70
N TYR A 35 -4.16 -0.72 -11.71
CA TYR A 35 -4.57 0.00 -10.51
C TYR A 35 -4.27 -0.84 -9.26
N SER A 36 -3.26 -0.44 -8.51
CA SER A 36 -2.89 -1.02 -7.23
C SER A 36 -2.59 0.13 -6.26
N PHE A 37 -3.12 0.08 -5.04
CA PHE A 37 -2.82 1.03 -3.96
C PHE A 37 -2.55 0.30 -2.65
N ARG A 38 -1.54 0.77 -1.92
CA ARG A 38 -1.18 0.31 -0.58
C ARG A 38 -1.43 1.42 0.42
N VAL A 39 -2.30 1.17 1.39
CA VAL A 39 -2.58 2.12 2.47
C VAL A 39 -1.87 1.64 3.73
N THR A 40 -1.02 2.49 4.28
CA THR A 40 -0.30 2.22 5.54
C THR A 40 -0.66 3.26 6.59
N HIS A 41 -0.67 2.81 7.85
CA HIS A 41 -1.10 3.62 8.97
C HIS A 41 0.01 3.72 10.00
N SER A 42 0.59 4.92 10.10
CA SER A 42 1.43 5.34 11.21
C SER A 42 2.54 4.32 11.48
N ARG A 43 2.68 3.86 12.73
CA ARG A 43 3.70 2.90 13.17
C ARG A 43 3.28 1.44 13.02
N ASP A 44 2.39 1.13 12.08
CA ASP A 44 2.05 -0.25 11.72
C ASP A 44 3.33 -1.03 11.37
N ILE A 45 3.55 -2.16 12.06
CA ILE A 45 4.72 -3.03 11.87
C ILE A 45 4.61 -3.91 10.62
N VAL A 46 3.38 -4.24 10.19
CA VAL A 46 3.15 -5.29 9.19
C VAL A 46 3.73 -4.92 7.82
N PRO A 47 3.63 -3.67 7.33
CA PRO A 47 4.34 -3.26 6.12
C PRO A 47 5.86 -3.43 6.19
N HIS A 48 6.47 -3.53 7.37
CA HIS A 48 7.92 -3.63 7.51
C HIS A 48 8.41 -5.07 7.64
N VAL A 49 7.52 -6.07 7.54
CA VAL A 49 7.88 -7.49 7.56
C VAL A 49 7.53 -8.20 6.24
N PRO A 50 8.35 -9.16 5.78
CA PRO A 50 9.75 -9.37 6.19
C PRO A 50 10.62 -8.12 5.94
N PRO A 51 11.73 -7.92 6.67
CA PRO A 51 12.63 -6.76 6.46
C PRO A 51 13.22 -6.70 5.04
N GLU A 52 13.48 -5.48 4.52
CA GLU A 52 13.96 -5.23 3.14
C GLU A 52 15.22 -6.04 2.76
N ASN A 53 16.09 -6.30 3.74
CA ASN A 53 17.35 -7.01 3.53
C ASN A 53 17.33 -8.46 4.01
N LEU A 54 16.18 -8.95 4.48
CA LEU A 54 16.00 -10.37 4.73
C LEU A 54 15.61 -11.01 3.40
N GLU A 55 16.43 -11.93 2.88
CA GLU A 55 16.13 -12.74 1.68
C GLU A 55 15.74 -11.94 0.41
N GLY A 56 16.00 -10.63 0.38
CA GLY A 56 15.68 -9.74 -0.73
C GLY A 56 14.21 -9.36 -0.84
N TYR A 57 13.42 -9.48 0.24
CA TYR A 57 12.04 -9.02 0.27
C TYR A 57 11.96 -7.53 -0.04
N TYR A 58 11.08 -7.18 -0.96
CA TYR A 58 10.93 -5.83 -1.47
C TYR A 58 9.45 -5.57 -1.67
N HIS A 59 9.01 -4.35 -1.35
CA HIS A 59 7.67 -3.96 -1.73
C HIS A 59 7.56 -3.80 -3.25
N HIS A 60 6.41 -4.20 -3.78
CA HIS A 60 6.05 -3.85 -5.15
C HIS A 60 5.90 -2.33 -5.28
N LYS A 61 6.29 -1.83 -6.47
CA LYS A 61 6.47 -0.42 -6.80
C LYS A 61 5.13 0.26 -6.97
N TYR A 62 5.22 1.55 -7.30
CA TYR A 62 4.34 2.10 -8.32
C TYR A 62 5.09 2.74 -9.50
N GLU A 63 4.61 2.42 -10.70
CA GLU A 63 5.25 2.61 -12.01
C GLU A 63 4.85 3.97 -12.64
N VAL A 64 5.83 4.75 -13.13
CA VAL A 64 5.60 5.89 -14.02
C VAL A 64 6.09 5.53 -15.42
N LEU A 65 5.23 5.68 -16.43
CA LEU A 65 5.38 6.62 -17.56
C LEU A 65 4.28 6.40 -18.61
N LEU A 66 3.57 7.46 -18.99
CA LEU A 66 3.55 7.86 -20.40
C LEU A 66 3.72 9.38 -20.53
N TYR A 67 4.68 9.73 -21.37
CA TYR A 67 5.01 11.08 -21.81
C TYR A 67 3.96 11.62 -22.80
N SER A 68 3.83 12.95 -22.80
CA SER A 68 3.02 13.82 -23.67
C SER A 68 1.50 13.60 -23.66
N ASP A 69 0.83 14.11 -22.63
CA ASP A 69 -0.07 15.28 -22.75
C ASP A 69 -0.64 15.63 -21.36
N CYS A 70 -0.05 16.63 -20.71
CA CYS A 70 -0.46 17.08 -19.38
C CYS A 70 -1.80 17.81 -19.43
N ALA A 71 -2.78 17.37 -18.62
CA ALA A 71 -3.49 18.22 -17.65
C ALA A 71 -4.74 17.49 -17.08
N ASN A 72 -4.87 17.02 -15.84
CA ASN A 72 -4.07 17.12 -14.64
C ASN A 72 -4.55 16.00 -13.68
N PHE A 73 -3.59 15.29 -13.08
CA PHE A 73 -3.73 14.29 -12.02
C PHE A 73 -4.20 12.87 -12.43
N ALA A 74 -3.30 12.12 -13.07
CA ALA A 74 -3.41 10.67 -13.15
C ALA A 74 -3.18 10.06 -11.74
N LEU A 75 -4.26 9.58 -11.10
CA LEU A 75 -4.20 8.71 -9.93
C LEU A 75 -3.74 7.31 -10.35
N SER A 76 -2.55 7.19 -10.91
CA SER A 76 -1.90 5.89 -11.06
C SER A 76 -1.02 5.71 -9.84
N GLN A 77 -1.43 4.77 -8.99
CA GLN A 77 -0.51 3.90 -8.25
C GLN A 77 0.34 4.63 -7.18
N GLN A 78 -0.13 4.66 -5.92
CA GLN A 78 0.48 5.41 -4.80
C GLN A 78 0.41 4.62 -3.48
N ALA A 79 1.47 4.67 -2.67
CA ALA A 79 1.34 4.31 -1.27
C ALA A 79 0.76 5.52 -0.51
N VAL A 80 -0.35 5.32 0.18
CA VAL A 80 -1.00 6.36 0.97
C VAL A 80 -0.64 6.14 2.43
N PHE A 81 0.10 7.10 2.98
CA PHE A 81 0.57 7.06 4.35
C PHE A 81 -0.19 8.05 5.23
N TYR A 82 -0.82 7.54 6.29
CA TYR A 82 -1.44 8.35 7.33
C TYR A 82 -0.59 8.33 8.59
N HIS A 83 -0.18 9.51 9.09
CA HIS A 83 0.52 9.66 10.38
C HIS A 83 -0.43 10.19 11.48
N ASN A 84 -1.72 9.89 11.36
CA ASN A 84 -2.79 10.35 12.24
C ASN A 84 -3.87 9.26 12.31
N ASP A 85 -4.96 9.53 13.05
CA ASP A 85 -6.06 8.60 13.29
C ASP A 85 -6.98 8.30 12.08
N MET A 86 -6.63 8.78 10.89
CA MET A 86 -7.37 8.57 9.63
C MET A 86 -8.84 9.04 9.65
N LYS A 87 -9.22 9.95 10.56
CA LYS A 87 -10.60 10.47 10.59
C LYS A 87 -10.98 11.14 9.26
N PRO A 88 -12.28 11.24 8.94
CA PRO A 88 -12.73 12.01 7.78
C PRO A 88 -12.15 13.43 7.78
N GLY A 89 -11.46 13.80 6.70
CA GLY A 89 -10.77 15.09 6.57
C GLY A 89 -9.32 15.09 7.09
N ALA A 90 -8.81 13.98 7.60
CA ALA A 90 -7.42 13.83 7.97
C ALA A 90 -6.49 13.94 6.76
N SER A 91 -5.32 14.52 6.96
CA SER A 91 -4.29 14.62 5.93
C SER A 91 -3.59 13.28 5.72
N PHE A 92 -3.17 13.03 4.48
CA PHE A 92 -2.34 11.89 4.12
C PHE A 92 -1.20 12.33 3.23
N LYS A 93 -0.16 11.51 3.18
CA LYS A 93 0.94 11.66 2.24
C LYS A 93 0.83 10.61 1.15
N VAL A 94 0.93 11.06 -0.09
CA VAL A 94 1.11 10.22 -1.26
C VAL A 94 2.60 9.98 -1.44
N CYS A 95 3.00 8.71 -1.48
CA CYS A 95 4.38 8.27 -1.64
C CYS A 95 4.53 7.64 -3.03
N SER A 96 5.56 8.07 -3.76
CA SER A 96 5.79 7.72 -5.16
C SER A 96 7.08 6.94 -5.40
N ALA A 97 7.86 6.68 -4.35
CA ALA A 97 9.10 5.91 -4.41
C ALA A 97 9.00 4.61 -3.60
N ASP A 98 9.84 3.64 -3.95
CA ASP A 98 9.94 2.37 -3.22
C ASP A 98 10.59 2.60 -1.89
N GLU A 99 10.05 1.95 -0.85
CA GLU A 99 10.64 2.01 0.49
C GLU A 99 10.93 3.48 0.87
N ASP A 100 10.01 4.39 0.51
CA ASP A 100 10.20 5.84 0.61
C ASP A 100 10.43 6.23 2.07
N LYS A 101 11.66 6.67 2.38
CA LYS A 101 12.06 7.18 3.70
C LYS A 101 11.34 8.46 4.10
N GLY A 102 10.60 9.10 3.19
CA GLY A 102 9.66 10.17 3.51
C GLY A 102 8.30 9.68 4.02
N CYS A 103 8.06 8.36 4.06
CA CYS A 103 6.78 7.74 4.40
C CYS A 103 6.95 6.69 5.50
N SER A 104 6.15 5.62 5.49
CA SER A 104 6.17 4.55 6.50
C SER A 104 7.57 4.00 6.74
N ASP A 105 8.39 3.86 5.69
CA ASP A 105 9.73 3.27 5.78
C ASP A 105 10.80 4.22 6.35
N GLY A 106 10.44 5.49 6.54
CA GLY A 106 11.23 6.48 7.24
C GLY A 106 11.04 6.52 8.75
N LEU A 107 10.07 5.75 9.28
CA LEU A 107 9.80 5.73 10.71
C LEU A 107 10.83 4.85 11.43
N ASP A 108 11.57 5.43 12.38
CA ASP A 108 12.57 4.71 13.18
C ASP A 108 11.97 3.61 14.08
N ILE A 109 10.66 3.70 14.40
CA ILE A 109 9.96 2.76 15.26
C ILE A 109 8.59 2.42 14.65
N THR A 110 8.45 1.20 14.12
CA THR A 110 7.23 0.67 13.50
C THR A 110 6.80 -0.62 14.20
N THR A 111 6.28 -0.50 15.42
CA THR A 111 6.02 -1.65 16.31
C THR A 111 4.56 -1.79 16.75
N SER A 112 3.63 -1.05 16.14
CA SER A 112 2.25 -0.98 16.60
C SER A 112 1.32 -1.92 15.85
N ILE A 113 0.83 -2.95 16.54
CA ILE A 113 -0.30 -3.77 16.06
C ILE A 113 -1.61 -2.96 16.14
N SER A 114 -1.74 -2.03 17.08
CA SER A 114 -2.95 -1.23 17.21
C SER A 114 -3.22 -0.41 15.95
N GLU A 115 -2.20 0.21 15.37
CA GLU A 115 -2.34 1.00 14.14
C GLU A 115 -2.66 0.08 12.95
N HIS A 116 -2.13 -1.14 12.92
CA HIS A 116 -2.47 -2.14 11.91
C HIS A 116 -3.95 -2.55 11.92
N LEU A 117 -4.59 -2.56 13.09
CA LEU A 117 -5.99 -2.96 13.21
C LEU A 117 -6.96 -1.81 12.95
N HIS A 118 -6.46 -0.57 12.83
CA HIS A 118 -7.31 0.62 12.72
C HIS A 118 -7.10 1.32 11.38
N TYR A 119 -8.17 1.45 10.60
CA TYR A 119 -8.17 2.24 9.36
C TYR A 119 -9.40 3.13 9.31
N PHE A 120 -9.22 4.37 8.88
CA PHE A 120 -10.29 5.37 8.79
C PHE A 120 -11.07 5.56 10.10
N ASN A 121 -10.36 5.52 11.23
CA ASN A 121 -10.92 5.57 12.58
C ASN A 121 -11.93 4.44 12.89
N VAL A 122 -11.76 3.28 12.25
CA VAL A 122 -12.52 2.05 12.51
C VAL A 122 -11.57 0.93 12.89
N ASP A 123 -11.88 0.21 13.98
CA ASP A 123 -11.24 -1.07 14.30
C ASP A 123 -11.77 -2.15 13.34
N VAL A 124 -10.90 -2.62 12.44
CA VAL A 124 -11.24 -3.59 11.41
C VAL A 124 -11.52 -4.97 12.01
N SER A 125 -10.87 -5.34 13.12
CA SER A 125 -11.15 -6.60 13.83
C SER A 125 -12.59 -6.67 14.32
N GLY A 126 -13.16 -5.51 14.65
CA GLY A 126 -14.54 -5.38 15.09
C GLY A 126 -15.55 -5.97 14.10
N TYR A 127 -15.31 -5.91 12.79
CA TYR A 127 -16.21 -6.53 11.80
C TYR A 127 -16.29 -8.05 12.00
N GLY A 128 -15.16 -8.72 12.21
CA GLY A 128 -15.11 -10.16 12.45
C GLY A 128 -15.67 -10.53 13.82
N GLU A 129 -15.22 -9.83 14.87
CA GLU A 129 -15.61 -10.09 16.26
C GLU A 129 -17.11 -9.89 16.51
N ASN A 130 -17.75 -8.94 15.80
CA ASN A 130 -19.18 -8.68 15.89
C ASN A 130 -20.03 -9.53 14.92
N GLY A 131 -19.42 -10.56 14.29
CA GLY A 131 -20.13 -11.54 13.47
C GLY A 131 -20.37 -11.09 12.03
N CYS A 132 -19.39 -10.45 11.42
CA CYS A 132 -19.41 -9.91 10.05
C CYS A 132 -20.51 -8.87 9.84
N LYS A 133 -20.72 -8.01 10.84
CA LYS A 133 -21.67 -6.90 10.81
C LYS A 133 -20.96 -5.56 10.77
#